data_AF-A0A6M8ULB6-F1
#
_entry.id   AF-A0A6M8ULB6-F1
#
_cell.length_a   1.000
_cell.length_b   1.000
_cell.length_c   1.000
_cell.angle_alpha   90.00
_cell.angle_beta   90.00
_cell.angle_gamma   90.00
#
_symmetry.space_group_name_H-M   'P 1'
#
loop_
_entity.id
_entity.type
_entity.pdbx_description
1 polymer ?
#
loop_
_entity_poly.entity_id
_entity_poly.type
_entity_poly.pdbx_seq_one_letter_code
_entity_poly.pdbx_strand_id
1 'polypeptide(L)'
;MIHQEQEPDINKTATLTVRNIPLDVDAMITMQASVAGKSKSDFLKEFLTQEFQDLIKNFSRTSPLVSLMDQELGKQVGVRVADHWFENDMITGNNLKYKAILKLTNHGDLQQIMMKNMPYLQLRAGQVLHANFSYIPRGLSLTFSLFNEIASRDPATINQVYSEIFYPVGAEKFCQDINAIRAEMKLEPVGGL
;
A
#
# COMPACT_ATOMS: atom_id res chain seq x y z
N MET A 1 -33.24 14.81 1.49
CA MET A 1 -33.05 13.52 2.19
C MET A 1 -31.62 13.51 2.68
N ILE A 2 -31.43 13.39 3.99
CA ILE A 2 -30.12 13.46 4.64
C ILE A 2 -29.58 12.03 4.63
N HIS A 3 -28.51 11.77 3.88
CA HIS A 3 -27.79 10.50 3.99
C HIS A 3 -27.05 10.50 5.32
N GLN A 4 -27.61 9.82 6.33
CA GLN A 4 -26.84 9.45 7.51
C GLN A 4 -25.85 8.37 7.09
N GLU A 5 -24.57 8.72 7.03
CA GLU A 5 -23.49 7.73 7.06
C GLU A 5 -23.57 7.03 8.43
N GLN A 6 -24.06 5.79 8.44
CA GLN A 6 -23.94 4.92 9.61
C GLN A 6 -22.46 4.61 9.80
N GLU A 7 -21.92 4.99 10.96
CA GLU A 7 -20.60 4.54 11.39
C GLU A 7 -20.56 3.00 11.35
N PRO A 8 -19.51 2.39 10.77
CA PRO A 8 -19.41 0.95 10.68
C PRO A 8 -19.30 0.34 12.08
N ASP A 9 -20.31 -0.45 12.45
CA ASP A 9 -20.34 -1.22 13.70
C ASP A 9 -19.25 -2.31 13.66
N ILE A 10 -18.16 -2.03 14.36
CA ILE A 10 -16.93 -2.84 14.46
C ILE A 10 -17.14 -4.25 15.04
N ASN A 11 -18.34 -4.59 15.53
CA ASN A 11 -18.67 -5.92 16.07
C ASN A 11 -19.63 -6.74 15.19
N LYS A 12 -20.02 -6.27 14.00
CA LYS A 12 -20.87 -7.06 13.09
C LYS A 12 -20.05 -8.07 12.30
N THR A 13 -20.31 -9.35 12.53
CA THR A 13 -19.78 -10.44 11.71
C THR A 13 -20.79 -10.84 10.64
N ALA A 14 -20.29 -11.18 9.45
CA ALA A 14 -21.09 -11.71 8.35
C ALA A 14 -20.77 -13.19 8.14
N THR A 15 -21.81 -14.00 7.93
CA THR A 15 -21.68 -15.43 7.61
C THR A 15 -21.78 -15.63 6.10
N LEU A 16 -20.72 -16.16 5.48
CA LEU A 16 -20.68 -16.48 4.07
C LEU A 16 -20.66 -18.01 3.88
N THR A 17 -21.52 -18.52 2.99
CA THR A 17 -21.45 -19.92 2.51
C THR A 17 -20.98 -19.93 1.08
N VAL A 18 -19.81 -20.53 0.82
CA VAL A 18 -19.27 -20.73 -0.53
C VAL A 18 -19.60 -22.16 -0.98
N ARG A 19 -20.29 -22.32 -2.11
CA ARG A 19 -20.72 -23.63 -2.63
C ARG A 19 -20.01 -23.95 -3.95
N ASN A 20 -19.95 -25.24 -4.28
CA ASN A 20 -19.40 -25.74 -5.55
C ASN A 20 -17.92 -25.40 -5.77
N ILE A 21 -17.11 -25.40 -4.70
CA ILE A 21 -15.64 -25.29 -4.85
C ILE A 21 -15.11 -26.59 -5.50
N PRO A 22 -14.29 -26.50 -6.55
CA PRO A 22 -13.63 -27.67 -7.13
C PRO A 22 -12.83 -28.45 -6.08
N LEU A 23 -12.83 -29.79 -6.18
CA LEU A 23 -12.23 -30.67 -5.17
C LEU A 23 -10.72 -30.46 -5.01
N ASP A 24 -10.02 -30.20 -6.11
CA ASP A 24 -8.60 -29.87 -6.14
C ASP A 24 -8.29 -28.56 -5.41
N VAL A 25 -9.17 -27.55 -5.57
CA VAL A 25 -9.06 -26.26 -4.86
C VAL A 25 -9.31 -26.45 -3.35
N ASP A 26 -10.31 -27.22 -2.95
CA ASP A 26 -10.54 -27.51 -1.51
C ASP A 26 -9.35 -28.27 -0.89
N ALA A 27 -8.74 -29.21 -1.63
CA ALA A 27 -7.56 -29.92 -1.18
C ALA A 27 -6.37 -28.95 -0.96
N MET A 28 -6.16 -27.99 -1.88
CA MET A 28 -5.14 -26.95 -1.71
C MET A 28 -5.41 -26.04 -0.51
N ILE A 29 -6.66 -25.61 -0.30
CA ILE A 29 -7.04 -24.82 0.89
C ILE A 29 -6.73 -25.61 2.18
N THR A 30 -7.03 -26.91 2.20
CA THR A 30 -6.71 -27.81 3.32
C THR A 30 -5.22 -27.79 3.63
N MET A 31 -4.40 -27.98 2.59
CA MET A 31 -2.95 -28.06 2.72
C MET A 31 -2.38 -26.72 3.21
N GLN A 32 -2.78 -25.60 2.62
CA GLN A 32 -2.31 -24.28 3.01
C GLN A 32 -2.73 -23.92 4.44
N ALA A 33 -3.98 -24.23 4.84
CA ALA A 33 -4.43 -24.04 6.22
C ALA A 33 -3.61 -24.88 7.21
N SER A 34 -3.29 -26.14 6.85
CA SER A 34 -2.44 -27.01 7.67
C SER A 34 -1.02 -26.48 7.80
N VAL A 35 -0.40 -26.00 6.70
CA VAL A 35 0.94 -25.40 6.72
C VAL A 35 0.96 -24.16 7.61
N ALA A 36 -0.12 -23.37 7.59
CA ALA A 36 -0.29 -22.20 8.45
C ALA A 36 -0.66 -22.52 9.91
N GLY A 37 -0.89 -23.80 10.25
CA GLY A 37 -1.32 -24.21 11.60
C GLY A 37 -2.74 -23.77 11.97
N LYS A 38 -3.64 -23.60 10.99
CA LYS A 38 -4.99 -23.04 11.16
C LYS A 38 -6.08 -24.00 10.69
N SER A 39 -7.30 -23.80 11.20
CA SER A 39 -8.47 -24.45 10.60
C SER A 39 -8.73 -23.88 9.20
N LYS A 40 -9.36 -24.65 8.29
CA LYS A 40 -9.76 -24.13 6.97
C LYS A 40 -10.59 -22.85 7.07
N SER A 41 -11.50 -22.81 8.05
CA SER A 41 -12.41 -21.68 8.25
C SER A 41 -11.65 -20.44 8.71
N ASP A 42 -10.71 -20.58 9.65
CA ASP A 42 -9.89 -19.45 10.11
C ASP A 42 -8.95 -18.96 9.02
N PHE A 43 -8.31 -19.88 8.30
CA PHE A 43 -7.49 -19.55 7.14
C PHE A 43 -8.28 -18.77 6.07
N LEU A 44 -9.46 -19.27 5.69
CA LEU A 44 -10.31 -18.58 4.70
C LEU A 44 -10.83 -17.24 5.22
N LYS A 45 -11.27 -17.16 6.48
CA LYS A 45 -11.70 -15.89 7.09
C LYS A 45 -10.58 -14.86 7.03
N GLU A 46 -9.37 -15.22 7.47
CA GLU A 46 -8.21 -14.33 7.41
C GLU A 46 -7.83 -13.97 5.98
N PHE A 47 -7.80 -14.94 5.07
CA PHE A 47 -7.48 -14.70 3.66
C PHE A 47 -8.48 -13.74 3.02
N LEU A 48 -9.79 -13.99 3.18
CA LEU A 48 -10.85 -13.10 2.68
C LEU A 48 -10.77 -11.74 3.36
N THR A 49 -10.49 -11.70 4.66
CA THR A 49 -10.28 -10.46 5.40
C THR A 49 -9.11 -9.69 4.81
N GLN A 50 -7.96 -10.33 4.58
CA GLN A 50 -6.78 -9.68 4.01
C GLN A 50 -7.04 -9.20 2.58
N GLU A 51 -7.57 -10.06 1.71
CA GLU A 51 -7.81 -9.71 0.30
C GLU A 51 -8.91 -8.65 0.13
N PHE A 52 -9.98 -8.71 0.92
CA PHE A 52 -11.05 -7.71 0.86
C PHE A 52 -10.80 -6.48 1.74
N GLN A 53 -9.88 -6.53 2.71
CA GLN A 53 -9.47 -5.37 3.51
C GLN A 53 -8.18 -4.69 3.04
N ASP A 54 -7.46 -5.21 2.04
CA ASP A 54 -6.33 -4.53 1.42
C ASP A 54 -6.83 -3.37 0.54
N LEU A 55 -7.19 -2.31 1.25
CA LEU A 55 -7.68 -1.04 0.75
C LEU A 55 -6.72 -0.45 -0.30
N ILE A 56 -5.41 -0.54 -0.05
CA ILE A 56 -4.38 0.04 -0.92
C ILE A 56 -4.30 -0.76 -2.22
N LYS A 57 -4.26 -2.09 -2.16
CA LYS A 57 -4.25 -2.96 -3.34
C LYS A 57 -5.50 -2.77 -4.20
N ASN A 58 -6.67 -2.73 -3.58
CA ASN A 58 -7.95 -2.58 -4.29
C ASN A 58 -8.08 -1.19 -4.94
N PHE A 59 -7.69 -0.13 -4.23
CA PHE A 59 -7.64 1.21 -4.80
C PHE A 59 -6.63 1.29 -5.95
N SER A 60 -5.43 0.73 -5.76
CA SER A 60 -4.37 0.71 -6.77
C SER A 60 -4.83 0.08 -8.09
N ARG A 61 -5.58 -1.03 -8.02
CA ARG A 61 -6.12 -1.74 -9.19
C ARG A 61 -7.25 -1.02 -9.90
N THR A 62 -8.10 -0.32 -9.16
CA THR A 62 -9.38 0.20 -9.67
C THR A 62 -9.36 1.70 -9.96
N SER A 63 -8.37 2.42 -9.41
CA SER A 63 -8.29 3.87 -9.52
C SER A 63 -7.74 4.32 -10.88
N PRO A 64 -8.52 5.10 -11.67
CA PRO A 64 -8.03 5.73 -12.88
C PRO A 64 -6.90 6.73 -12.60
N LEU A 65 -6.91 7.37 -11.42
CA LEU A 65 -5.86 8.29 -10.99
C LEU A 65 -4.51 7.57 -10.87
N VAL A 66 -4.48 6.41 -10.21
CA VAL A 66 -3.26 5.59 -10.08
C VAL A 66 -2.73 5.20 -11.46
N SER A 67 -3.63 4.70 -12.32
CA SER A 67 -3.27 4.30 -13.69
C SER A 67 -2.69 5.46 -14.50
N LEU A 68 -3.28 6.65 -14.41
CA LEU A 68 -2.81 7.85 -15.10
C LEU A 68 -1.43 8.28 -14.57
N MET A 69 -1.21 8.23 -13.26
CA MET A 69 0.04 8.66 -12.64
C MET A 69 1.19 7.70 -12.91
N ASP A 70 0.94 6.39 -12.91
CA ASP A 70 1.94 5.40 -13.30
C ASP A 70 2.40 5.61 -14.76
N GLN A 71 1.45 5.94 -15.65
CA GLN A 71 1.78 6.27 -17.04
C GLN A 71 2.64 7.53 -17.13
N GLU A 72 2.34 8.54 -16.32
CA GLU A 72 3.11 9.78 -16.33
C GLU A 72 4.53 9.56 -15.78
N LEU A 73 4.69 8.78 -14.71
CA LEU A 73 6.01 8.34 -14.24
C LEU A 73 6.77 7.58 -15.33
N GLY A 74 6.09 6.70 -16.07
CA GLY A 74 6.69 5.96 -17.18
C GLY A 74 7.22 6.87 -18.27
N LYS A 75 6.42 7.86 -18.71
CA LYS A 75 6.86 8.85 -19.71
C LYS A 75 8.08 9.63 -19.24
N GLN A 76 8.12 10.04 -17.97
CA GLN A 76 9.24 10.80 -17.41
C GLN A 76 10.55 10.02 -17.43
N VAL A 77 10.48 8.70 -17.15
CA VAL A 77 11.67 7.83 -17.09
C VAL A 77 11.95 7.16 -18.45
N GLY A 78 11.07 7.30 -19.44
CA GLY A 78 11.21 6.73 -20.77
C GLY A 78 10.87 5.24 -20.86
N VAL A 79 10.04 4.74 -19.94
CA VAL A 79 9.68 3.31 -19.84
C VAL A 79 8.16 3.12 -19.81
N ARG A 80 7.68 1.93 -20.18
CA ARG A 80 6.24 1.62 -20.14
C ARG A 80 5.82 1.17 -18.74
N VAL A 81 4.52 1.26 -18.45
CA VAL A 81 3.93 0.58 -17.28
C VAL A 81 3.89 -0.92 -17.56
N ALA A 82 4.11 -1.73 -16.53
CA ALA A 82 4.08 -3.19 -16.62
C ALA A 82 2.73 -3.70 -17.20
N ASP A 83 2.78 -4.71 -18.04
CA ASP A 83 1.57 -5.33 -18.58
C ASP A 83 0.76 -6.03 -17.48
N HIS A 84 1.44 -6.71 -16.56
CA HIS A 84 0.86 -7.49 -15.47
C HIS A 84 1.14 -6.89 -14.08
N TRP A 85 0.29 -7.23 -13.12
CA TRP A 85 0.52 -6.93 -11.71
C TRP A 85 1.58 -7.87 -11.14
N PHE A 86 2.47 -7.30 -10.32
CA PHE A 86 3.39 -8.08 -9.51
C PHE A 86 2.82 -8.17 -8.09
N GLU A 87 2.69 -9.39 -7.56
CA GLU A 87 2.09 -9.64 -6.26
C GLU A 87 2.99 -10.54 -5.43
N ASN A 88 3.13 -10.21 -4.14
CA ASN A 88 3.70 -11.10 -3.14
C ASN A 88 3.14 -10.74 -1.76
N ASP A 89 3.27 -11.66 -0.81
CA ASP A 89 2.75 -11.51 0.55
C ASP A 89 3.38 -10.32 1.31
N MET A 90 4.62 -9.95 0.96
CA MET A 90 5.30 -8.80 1.57
C MET A 90 4.62 -7.47 1.20
N ILE A 91 4.13 -7.33 -0.04
CA ILE A 91 3.40 -6.14 -0.49
C ILE A 91 2.09 -6.01 0.31
N THR A 92 1.33 -7.10 0.43
CA THR A 92 0.10 -7.14 1.24
C THR A 92 0.39 -6.79 2.71
N GLY A 93 1.44 -7.37 3.29
CA GLY A 93 1.85 -7.06 4.66
C GLY A 93 2.21 -5.58 4.86
N ASN A 94 2.92 -4.98 3.91
CA ASN A 94 3.26 -3.55 3.95
C ASN A 94 2.02 -2.66 3.79
N ASN A 95 1.08 -3.03 2.91
CA ASN A 95 -0.17 -2.29 2.74
C ASN A 95 -0.98 -2.22 4.05
N LEU A 96 -1.05 -3.33 4.79
CA LEU A 96 -1.72 -3.35 6.10
C LEU A 96 -1.04 -2.44 7.12
N LYS A 97 0.30 -2.40 7.15
CA LYS A 97 1.07 -1.48 8.01
C LYS A 97 0.83 -0.02 7.62
N TYR A 98 0.90 0.31 6.32
CA TYR A 98 0.56 1.64 5.80
C TYR A 98 -0.85 2.07 6.22
N LYS A 99 -1.83 1.20 6.04
CA LYS A 99 -3.22 1.43 6.43
C LYS A 99 -3.33 1.74 7.92
N ALA A 100 -2.68 0.94 8.77
CA ALA A 100 -2.71 1.14 10.22
C ALA A 100 -2.03 2.45 10.65
N ILE A 101 -0.79 2.69 10.20
CA ILE A 101 0.02 3.86 10.59
C ILE A 101 -0.61 5.16 10.10
N LEU A 102 -1.05 5.20 8.83
CA LEU A 102 -1.66 6.39 8.24
C LEU A 102 -3.17 6.50 8.53
N LYS A 103 -3.73 5.54 9.29
CA LYS A 103 -5.15 5.48 9.68
C LYS A 103 -6.10 5.55 8.48
N LEU A 104 -5.80 4.78 7.44
CA LEU A 104 -6.56 4.75 6.19
C LEU A 104 -7.79 3.87 6.35
N THR A 105 -8.96 4.41 6.01
CA THR A 105 -10.25 3.76 6.22
C THR A 105 -10.97 3.48 4.90
N ASN A 106 -10.80 4.35 3.90
CA ASN A 106 -11.55 4.28 2.65
C ASN A 106 -10.73 4.75 1.42
N HIS A 107 -11.26 4.56 0.22
CA HIS A 107 -10.61 4.99 -1.04
C HIS A 107 -10.47 6.52 -1.16
N GLY A 108 -11.36 7.29 -0.53
CA GLY A 108 -11.26 8.74 -0.46
C GLY A 108 -9.99 9.21 0.25
N ASP A 109 -9.61 8.56 1.36
CA ASP A 109 -8.36 8.85 2.07
C ASP A 109 -7.14 8.68 1.15
N LEU A 110 -7.13 7.59 0.37
CA LEU A 110 -6.07 7.31 -0.60
C LEU A 110 -6.05 8.31 -1.76
N GLN A 111 -7.21 8.69 -2.27
CA GLN A 111 -7.32 9.73 -3.30
C GLN A 111 -6.78 11.07 -2.80
N GLN A 112 -7.12 11.47 -1.57
CA GLN A 112 -6.60 12.71 -0.97
C GLN A 112 -5.08 12.64 -0.79
N ILE A 113 -4.54 11.52 -0.32
CA ILE A 113 -3.09 11.32 -0.22
C ILE A 113 -2.42 11.46 -1.58
N MET A 114 -2.96 10.84 -2.63
CA MET A 114 -2.39 10.95 -3.97
C MET A 114 -2.42 12.39 -4.49
N MET A 115 -3.55 13.08 -4.36
CA MET A 115 -3.69 14.46 -4.82
C MET A 115 -2.77 15.41 -4.07
N LYS A 116 -2.71 15.31 -2.73
CA LYS A 116 -1.83 16.11 -1.87
C LYS A 116 -0.35 15.90 -2.20
N ASN A 117 0.06 14.67 -2.49
CA ASN A 117 1.46 14.31 -2.67
C ASN A 117 1.92 14.26 -4.14
N MET A 118 1.04 14.59 -5.09
CA MET A 118 1.35 14.70 -6.51
C MET A 118 2.60 15.54 -6.81
N PRO A 119 2.80 16.73 -6.19
CA PRO A 119 3.97 17.56 -6.47
C PRO A 119 5.32 16.90 -6.15
N TYR A 120 5.33 15.92 -5.23
CA TYR A 120 6.55 15.27 -4.75
C TYR A 120 6.82 13.93 -5.45
N LEU A 121 5.96 13.50 -6.37
CA LEU A 121 6.10 12.21 -7.06
C LEU A 121 7.38 12.15 -7.89
N GLN A 122 7.73 13.22 -8.60
CA GLN A 122 8.94 13.25 -9.41
C GLN A 122 10.21 13.18 -8.55
N LEU A 123 10.23 13.88 -7.41
CA LEU A 123 11.33 13.79 -6.47
C LEU A 123 11.48 12.34 -5.97
N ARG A 124 10.38 11.71 -5.55
CA ARG A 124 10.43 10.32 -5.07
C ARG A 124 10.84 9.34 -6.16
N ALA A 125 10.38 9.56 -7.39
CA ALA A 125 10.82 8.79 -8.54
C ALA A 125 12.34 8.90 -8.74
N GLY A 126 12.93 10.09 -8.64
CA GLY A 126 14.38 10.28 -8.72
C GLY A 126 15.19 9.61 -7.60
N GLN A 127 14.58 9.35 -6.44
CA GLN A 127 15.24 8.66 -5.32
C GLN A 127 15.30 7.14 -5.48
N VAL A 128 14.44 6.56 -6.33
CA VAL A 128 14.20 5.11 -6.40
C VAL A 128 14.39 4.54 -7.80
N LEU A 129 13.92 5.25 -8.82
CA LEU A 129 14.01 4.82 -10.20
C LEU A 129 15.40 5.12 -10.74
N HIS A 130 16.13 4.07 -11.09
CA HIS A 130 17.42 4.16 -11.75
C HIS A 130 17.26 3.90 -13.26
N ALA A 131 18.24 4.33 -14.06
CA ALA A 131 18.19 4.30 -15.53
C ALA A 131 17.93 2.91 -16.16
N ASN A 132 18.12 1.81 -15.41
CA ASN A 132 17.96 0.44 -15.89
C ASN A 132 16.59 -0.19 -15.57
N PHE A 133 15.62 0.59 -15.07
CA PHE A 133 14.27 0.08 -14.85
C PHE A 133 13.64 -0.33 -16.20
N SER A 134 13.15 -1.56 -16.31
CA SER A 134 12.56 -2.05 -17.58
C SER A 134 11.12 -1.57 -17.80
N TYR A 135 10.40 -1.29 -16.71
CA TYR A 135 9.01 -0.84 -16.72
C TYR A 135 8.61 -0.27 -15.35
N ILE A 136 7.57 0.56 -15.29
CA ILE A 136 6.95 1.00 -14.03
C ILE A 136 6.00 -0.10 -13.51
N PRO A 137 6.20 -0.67 -12.31
CA PRO A 137 5.22 -1.53 -11.67
C PRO A 137 3.88 -0.81 -11.49
N ARG A 138 2.78 -1.51 -11.76
CA ARG A 138 1.43 -0.96 -11.51
C ARG A 138 1.26 -0.65 -10.02
N GLY A 139 0.69 0.51 -9.72
CA GLY A 139 0.50 1.02 -8.37
C GLY A 139 1.69 1.80 -7.79
N LEU A 140 2.80 1.94 -8.52
CA LEU A 140 4.01 2.56 -7.97
C LEU A 140 3.79 4.02 -7.57
N SER A 141 2.99 4.77 -8.35
CA SER A 141 2.61 6.14 -8.01
C SER A 141 1.93 6.23 -6.65
N LEU A 142 1.03 5.30 -6.32
CA LEU A 142 0.39 5.24 -5.00
C LEU A 142 1.41 4.93 -3.90
N THR A 143 2.29 3.96 -4.12
CA THR A 143 3.38 3.65 -3.16
C THR A 143 4.26 4.88 -2.90
N PHE A 144 4.59 5.64 -3.94
CA PHE A 144 5.33 6.89 -3.81
C PHE A 144 4.53 7.95 -3.06
N SER A 145 3.24 8.12 -3.36
CA SER A 145 2.38 9.04 -2.61
C SER A 145 2.28 8.68 -1.12
N LEU A 146 2.19 7.39 -0.77
CA LEU A 146 2.19 6.93 0.62
C LEU A 146 3.53 7.24 1.31
N PHE A 147 4.66 7.04 0.63
CA PHE A 147 5.98 7.42 1.14
C PHE A 147 6.09 8.94 1.39
N ASN A 148 5.63 9.73 0.41
CA ASN A 148 5.63 11.18 0.53
C ASN A 148 4.73 11.65 1.68
N GLU A 149 3.58 11.00 1.89
CA GLU A 149 2.69 11.31 3.01
C GLU A 149 3.37 11.12 4.36
N ILE A 150 4.21 10.08 4.51
CA ILE A 150 5.00 9.84 5.74
C ILE A 150 5.95 11.00 6.01
N ALA A 151 6.57 11.58 4.98
CA ALA A 151 7.47 12.71 5.15
C ALA A 151 6.77 13.91 5.82
N SER A 152 5.46 14.06 5.65
CA SER A 152 4.67 15.11 6.30
C SER A 152 4.30 14.83 7.77
N ARG A 153 4.61 13.64 8.29
CA ARG A 153 4.24 13.21 9.65
C ARG A 153 5.26 13.65 10.70
N ASP A 154 4.89 13.44 11.95
CA ASP A 154 5.74 13.69 13.11
C ASP A 154 6.88 12.66 13.20
N PRO A 155 7.98 12.97 13.91
CA PRO A 155 9.13 12.07 14.02
C PRO A 155 8.80 10.69 14.59
N ALA A 156 7.85 10.58 15.53
CA ALA A 156 7.51 9.27 16.11
C ALA A 156 6.83 8.37 15.07
N THR A 157 5.91 8.92 14.28
CA THR A 157 5.30 8.21 13.15
C THR A 157 6.34 7.82 12.10
N ILE A 158 7.28 8.71 11.75
CA ILE A 158 8.35 8.41 10.79
C ILE A 158 9.25 7.27 11.29
N ASN A 159 9.61 7.29 12.58
CA ASN A 159 10.42 6.24 13.21
C ASN A 159 9.70 4.89 13.24
N GLN A 160 8.38 4.89 13.50
CA GLN A 160 7.55 3.69 13.43
C GLN A 160 7.53 3.11 12.01
N VAL A 161 7.36 3.95 10.99
CA VAL A 161 7.39 3.50 9.59
C VAL A 161 8.74 2.87 9.24
N TYR A 162 9.83 3.49 9.68
CA TYR A 162 11.16 2.93 9.46
C TYR A 162 11.27 1.53 10.06
N SER A 163 10.97 1.37 11.34
CA SER A 163 11.12 0.08 12.02
C SER A 163 10.20 -1.01 11.46
N GLU A 164 8.97 -0.66 11.05
CA GLU A 164 7.99 -1.63 10.60
C GLU A 164 8.06 -1.97 9.11
N ILE A 165 8.46 -1.03 8.25
CA ILE A 165 8.37 -1.17 6.78
C ILE A 165 9.75 -1.05 6.11
N PHE A 166 10.58 -0.09 6.54
CA PHE A 166 11.79 0.31 5.80
C PHE A 166 13.11 -0.10 6.46
N TYR A 167 13.08 -0.87 7.55
CA TYR A 167 14.29 -1.36 8.23
C TYR A 167 15.32 -1.97 7.27
N PRO A 168 14.94 -2.79 6.25
CA PRO A 168 15.90 -3.36 5.30
C PRO A 168 16.62 -2.33 4.41
N VAL A 169 16.07 -1.12 4.24
CA VAL A 169 16.68 -0.05 3.41
C VAL A 169 17.83 0.64 4.14
N GLY A 170 17.84 0.60 5.47
CA GLY A 170 18.82 1.28 6.31
C GLY A 170 18.40 2.71 6.67
N ALA A 171 18.63 3.06 7.95
CA ALA A 171 18.21 4.32 8.56
C ALA A 171 18.72 5.55 7.81
N GLU A 172 19.99 5.54 7.41
CA GLU A 172 20.62 6.68 6.75
C GLU A 172 19.92 7.02 5.42
N LYS A 173 19.76 6.04 4.52
CA LYS A 173 19.11 6.25 3.22
C LYS A 173 17.64 6.65 3.38
N PHE A 174 16.94 6.01 4.31
CA PHE A 174 15.53 6.34 4.59
C PHE A 174 15.39 7.78 5.11
N CYS A 175 16.20 8.19 6.09
CA CYS A 175 16.21 9.57 6.61
C CYS A 175 16.57 10.59 5.52
N GLN A 176 17.58 10.30 4.69
CA GLN A 176 17.96 11.17 3.57
C GLN A 176 16.79 11.38 2.61
N ASP A 177 16.11 10.30 2.21
CA ASP A 177 14.96 10.37 1.30
C ASP A 177 13.78 11.15 1.90
N ILE A 178 13.46 10.89 3.17
CA ILE A 178 12.40 11.60 3.90
C ILE A 178 12.74 13.09 4.00
N ASN A 179 13.97 13.44 4.39
CA ASN A 179 14.37 14.82 4.60
C ASN A 179 14.43 15.62 3.30
N ALA A 180 14.76 15.00 2.16
CA ALA A 180 14.67 15.65 0.86
C ALA A 180 13.22 16.05 0.53
N ILE A 181 12.24 15.19 0.82
CA ILE A 181 10.82 15.52 0.62
C ILE A 181 10.34 16.57 1.62
N ARG A 182 10.77 16.47 2.89
CA ARG A 182 10.46 17.46 3.94
C ARG A 182 10.97 18.85 3.59
N ALA A 183 12.14 18.96 2.97
CA ALA A 183 12.68 20.22 2.49
C ALA A 183 11.76 20.87 1.44
N GLU A 184 11.26 20.11 0.46
CA GLU A 184 10.26 20.61 -0.50
C GLU A 184 8.94 21.01 0.17
N MET A 185 8.55 20.30 1.22
CA MET A 185 7.39 20.63 2.05
C MET A 185 7.63 21.80 3.02
N LYS A 186 8.86 22.35 3.09
CA LYS A 186 9.29 23.37 4.05
C LYS A 186 9.12 22.95 5.52
N LEU A 187 9.44 21.69 5.80
CA LEU A 187 9.45 21.10 7.14
C LEU A 187 10.88 20.89 7.63
N GLU A 188 11.09 21.04 8.94
CA GLU A 188 12.38 20.77 9.58
C GLU A 188 12.83 19.32 9.34
N PRO A 189 14.13 19.05 9.15
CA PRO A 189 14.63 17.70 8.98
C PRO A 189 14.40 16.88 10.25
N VAL A 190 14.22 15.58 10.08
CA VAL A 190 14.20 14.61 11.17
C VAL A 190 15.53 13.88 11.25
N GLY A 191 15.97 13.57 12.48
CA GLY A 191 17.16 12.77 12.75
C GLY A 191 16.88 11.75 13.86
N GLY A 192 17.81 10.80 14.04
CA GLY A 192 17.76 9.85 15.16
C GLY A 192 16.92 8.59 14.94
N LEU A 193 17.11 7.92 13.80
CA LEU A 193 16.62 6.56 13.55
C LEU A 193 17.60 5.49 14.04
#